data_AF-W1X6B2-F1
#
_entry.id   AF-W1X6B2-F1
#
_cell.length_a   1.000
_cell.length_b   1.000
_cell.length_c   1.000
_cell.angle_alpha   90.00
_cell.angle_beta   90.00
_cell.angle_gamma   90.00
#
_symmetry.space_group_name_H-M   'P 1'
#
loop_
_entity.id
_entity.type
_entity.pdbx_description
1 polymer ?
#
loop_
_entity_poly.entity_id
_entity_poly.type
_entity_poly.pdbx_seq_one_letter_code
_entity_poly.pdbx_strand_id
1 'polypeptide(L)'
;DKVNVYTVTATMGKDVPVQSQVTVAVKADAKTAHVVSVVASPDTITADGVDSSTITSRVEDDYGFPVEGVDVSYTLDTKGRPVVNIPTTRTDQSGQVTATITSTLAETLTVNVQVPGTANQSAAITLLASTADESKSLLKSDVGTLMADYQHSAKLTLTLQDKYGNP
;
A
#
# COMPACT_ATOMS: atom_id res chain seq x y z
N ASP A 1 -25.46 1.44 20.29
CA ASP A 1 -24.56 2.23 21.16
C ASP A 1 -23.32 2.67 20.39
N LYS A 2 -22.75 3.82 20.73
CA LYS A 2 -21.48 4.29 20.12
C LYS A 2 -20.30 3.68 20.87
N VAL A 3 -19.22 3.35 20.15
CA VAL A 3 -17.92 3.01 20.74
C VAL A 3 -17.49 4.16 21.65
N ASN A 4 -17.36 3.87 22.95
CA ASN A 4 -17.03 4.86 23.97
C ASN A 4 -16.64 4.18 25.29
N VAL A 5 -15.99 4.92 26.19
CA VAL A 5 -15.74 4.49 27.57
C VAL A 5 -16.66 5.27 28.49
N TYR A 6 -17.47 4.54 29.26
CA TYR A 6 -18.41 5.10 30.23
C TYR A 6 -17.84 4.93 31.65
N THR A 7 -17.77 6.02 32.41
CA THR A 7 -17.41 5.97 33.83
C THR A 7 -18.68 5.86 34.67
N VAL A 8 -18.77 4.79 35.46
CA VAL A 8 -19.90 4.50 36.34
C VAL A 8 -19.48 4.81 37.78
N THR A 9 -20.27 5.67 38.43
CA THR A 9 -20.13 6.01 39.85
C THR A 9 -21.34 5.50 40.62
N ALA A 10 -21.14 4.91 41.79
CA ALA A 10 -22.22 4.53 42.68
C ALA A 10 -22.40 5.59 43.79
N THR A 11 -23.61 5.70 44.35
CA THR A 11 -23.88 6.50 45.56
C THR A 11 -24.44 5.59 46.66
N MET A 12 -24.06 5.87 47.91
CA MET A 12 -24.70 5.29 49.09
C MET A 12 -25.75 6.25 49.63
N GLY A 13 -26.99 5.80 49.76
CA GLY A 13 -28.11 6.65 50.18
C GLY A 13 -28.38 7.80 49.20
N LYS A 14 -28.99 8.87 49.73
CA LYS A 14 -29.36 10.09 48.99
C LYS A 14 -28.14 11.00 48.79
N ASP A 15 -27.23 10.55 47.92
CA ASP A 15 -26.14 11.35 47.32
C ASP A 15 -24.76 11.33 48.02
N VAL A 16 -24.42 10.29 48.79
CA VAL A 16 -23.00 10.10 49.20
C VAL A 16 -22.26 9.37 48.08
N PRO A 17 -21.36 10.02 47.32
CA PRO A 17 -20.64 9.35 46.25
C PRO A 17 -19.69 8.29 46.81
N VAL A 18 -19.75 7.09 46.24
CA VAL A 18 -18.72 6.06 46.43
C VAL A 18 -17.49 6.52 45.66
N GLN A 19 -16.33 6.64 46.33
CA GLN A 19 -15.09 7.11 45.69
C GLN A 19 -14.61 6.16 44.58
N SER A 20 -14.94 4.88 44.67
CA SER A 20 -14.61 3.90 43.64
C SER A 20 -15.41 4.17 42.36
N GLN A 21 -14.70 4.27 41.25
CA GLN A 21 -15.25 4.36 39.91
C GLN A 21 -14.95 3.08 39.15
N VAL A 22 -15.87 2.67 38.27
CA VAL A 22 -15.67 1.56 37.33
C VAL A 22 -15.85 2.10 35.93
N THR A 23 -15.04 1.65 34.97
CA THR A 23 -15.20 1.99 33.56
C THR A 23 -15.77 0.81 32.77
N VAL A 24 -16.70 1.10 31.87
CA VAL A 24 -17.26 0.15 30.91
C VAL A 24 -16.90 0.63 29.51
N ALA A 25 -16.14 -0.18 28.77
CA ALA A 25 -15.78 0.13 27.39
C ALA A 25 -16.74 -0.58 26.42
N VAL A 26 -17.38 0.20 25.55
CA VAL A 26 -18.06 -0.31 24.37
C VAL A 26 -17.04 -0.28 23.23
N LYS A 27 -16.71 -1.46 22.68
CA LYS A 27 -15.75 -1.63 21.59
C LYS A 27 -16.46 -2.08 20.32
N ALA A 28 -15.82 -1.80 19.17
CA ALA A 28 -16.25 -2.31 17.87
C ALA A 28 -16.19 -3.85 17.83
N ASP A 29 -17.04 -4.48 17.01
CA ASP A 29 -17.09 -5.95 16.92
C ASP A 29 -16.04 -6.50 15.95
N ALA A 30 -14.94 -6.98 16.52
CA ALA A 30 -13.84 -7.60 15.78
C ALA A 30 -14.23 -8.83 14.94
N LYS A 31 -15.37 -9.48 15.21
CA LYS A 31 -15.84 -10.64 14.42
C LYS A 31 -16.39 -10.23 13.05
N THR A 32 -16.84 -8.99 12.94
CA THR A 32 -17.39 -8.40 11.70
C THR A 32 -16.40 -7.45 11.03
N ALA A 33 -15.16 -7.40 11.53
CA ALA A 33 -14.12 -6.54 11.02
C ALA A 33 -13.79 -6.88 9.55
N HIS A 34 -13.79 -5.86 8.70
CA HIS A 34 -13.42 -5.99 7.29
C HIS A 34 -12.69 -4.73 6.81
N VAL A 35 -11.87 -4.86 5.77
CA VAL A 35 -11.20 -3.71 5.16
C VAL A 35 -12.22 -2.90 4.38
N VAL A 36 -12.30 -1.60 4.66
CA VAL A 36 -13.23 -0.67 3.99
C VAL A 36 -12.52 0.26 3.00
N SER A 37 -11.21 0.48 3.16
CA SER A 37 -10.44 1.30 2.23
C SER A 37 -8.96 0.93 2.24
N VAL A 38 -8.33 1.02 1.08
CA VAL A 38 -6.88 0.93 0.89
C VAL A 38 -6.47 2.08 0.00
N VAL A 39 -5.50 2.88 0.46
CA VAL A 39 -5.03 4.07 -0.27
C VAL A 39 -3.52 4.02 -0.37
N ALA A 40 -3.00 4.20 -1.58
CA ALA A 40 -1.58 4.40 -1.84
C ALA A 40 -1.27 5.91 -1.89
N SER A 41 -0.23 6.36 -1.18
CA SER A 41 0.19 7.75 -1.20
C SER A 41 1.71 7.89 -1.09
N PRO A 42 2.39 8.44 -2.11
CA PRO A 42 1.85 8.73 -3.45
C PRO A 42 1.43 7.45 -4.20
N ASP A 43 0.49 7.57 -5.13
CA ASP A 43 0.05 6.47 -6.00
C ASP A 43 0.97 6.25 -7.22
N THR A 44 1.94 7.15 -7.42
CA THR A 44 2.94 7.09 -8.48
C THR A 44 4.31 7.40 -7.89
N ILE A 45 5.29 6.53 -8.12
CA ILE A 45 6.67 6.69 -7.66
C ILE A 45 7.67 6.25 -8.72
N THR A 46 8.92 6.70 -8.60
CA THR A 46 10.02 6.16 -9.42
C THR A 46 10.45 4.80 -8.89
N ALA A 47 10.72 3.85 -9.79
CA ALA A 47 11.28 2.55 -9.45
C ALA A 47 12.81 2.61 -9.28
N ASP A 48 13.29 3.50 -8.40
CA ASP A 48 14.72 3.73 -8.18
C ASP A 48 15.28 2.98 -6.95
N GLY A 49 14.43 2.24 -6.24
CA GLY A 49 14.73 1.54 -4.99
C GLY A 49 14.75 2.43 -3.74
N VAL A 50 14.44 3.73 -3.86
CA VAL A 50 14.50 4.73 -2.80
C VAL A 50 13.15 5.42 -2.61
N ASP A 51 12.53 5.89 -3.71
CA ASP A 51 11.19 6.44 -3.70
C ASP A 51 10.21 5.40 -3.16
N SER A 52 9.24 5.87 -2.36
CA SER A 52 8.36 5.00 -1.61
C SER A 52 6.91 5.46 -1.63
N SER A 53 6.01 4.49 -1.65
CA SER A 53 4.57 4.69 -1.47
C SER A 53 4.14 4.12 -0.13
N THR A 54 3.35 4.89 0.62
CA THR A 54 2.70 4.41 1.84
C THR A 54 1.29 3.93 1.52
N ILE A 55 1.04 2.66 1.81
CA ILE A 55 -0.28 2.06 1.79
C ILE A 55 -0.92 2.27 3.16
N THR A 56 -2.06 2.94 3.20
CA THR A 56 -2.89 3.10 4.40
C THR A 56 -4.17 2.32 4.21
N SER A 57 -4.41 1.35 5.10
CA SER A 57 -5.62 0.52 5.08
C SER A 57 -6.47 0.81 6.31
N ARG A 58 -7.79 0.84 6.14
CA ARG A 58 -8.74 1.08 7.23
C ARG A 58 -9.68 -0.11 7.38
N VAL A 59 -9.88 -0.52 8.62
CA VAL A 59 -10.73 -1.65 9.03
C VAL A 59 -11.85 -1.13 9.91
N GLU A 60 -13.08 -1.51 9.57
CA GLU A 60 -14.28 -1.23 10.35
C GLU A 60 -15.07 -2.51 10.61
N ASP A 61 -15.96 -2.46 11.60
CA ASP A 61 -17.03 -3.44 11.78
C ASP A 61 -18.23 -3.14 10.86
N ASP A 62 -19.23 -4.02 10.84
CA ASP A 62 -20.44 -3.86 10.00
C ASP A 62 -21.26 -2.60 10.32
N TYR A 63 -20.99 -1.93 11.44
CA TYR A 63 -21.66 -0.71 11.88
C TYR A 63 -20.85 0.55 11.56
N GLY A 64 -19.70 0.42 10.88
CA GLY A 64 -18.83 1.54 10.50
C GLY A 64 -18.00 2.08 11.67
N PHE A 65 -17.72 1.27 12.69
CA PHE A 65 -16.79 1.65 13.75
C PHE A 65 -15.39 1.09 13.48
N PRO A 66 -14.33 1.91 13.66
CA PRO A 66 -12.97 1.44 13.50
C PRO A 66 -12.64 0.34 14.52
N VAL A 67 -11.94 -0.71 14.07
CA VAL A 67 -11.59 -1.85 14.93
C VAL A 67 -10.09 -1.88 15.19
N GLU A 68 -9.70 -1.72 16.45
CA GLU A 68 -8.31 -1.83 16.92
C GLU A 68 -7.84 -3.28 17.04
N GLY A 69 -6.58 -3.53 16.73
CA GLY A 69 -5.90 -4.78 17.01
C GLY A 69 -6.33 -5.94 16.12
N VAL A 70 -6.86 -5.68 14.92
CA VAL A 70 -7.23 -6.70 13.93
C VAL A 70 -6.03 -7.02 13.05
N ASP A 71 -5.76 -8.30 12.83
CA ASP A 71 -4.72 -8.76 11.91
C ASP A 71 -5.16 -8.54 10.46
N VAL A 72 -4.27 -7.95 9.66
CA VAL A 72 -4.46 -7.65 8.25
C VAL A 72 -3.36 -8.30 7.43
N SER A 73 -3.73 -8.92 6.31
CA SER A 73 -2.79 -9.54 5.36
C SER A 73 -2.69 -8.73 4.08
N TYR A 74 -1.45 -8.61 3.57
CA TYR A 74 -1.12 -7.94 2.32
C TYR A 74 -0.68 -8.97 1.27
N THR A 75 -1.18 -8.83 0.05
CA THR A 75 -0.72 -9.62 -1.12
C THR A 75 -0.44 -8.68 -2.27
N LEU A 76 0.72 -8.84 -2.92
CA LEU A 76 1.11 -8.04 -4.06
C LEU A 76 0.94 -8.82 -5.36
N ASP A 77 0.30 -8.20 -6.34
CA ASP A 77 0.34 -8.66 -7.73
C ASP A 77 1.45 -7.91 -8.46
N THR A 78 2.59 -8.58 -8.62
CA THR A 78 3.85 -8.04 -9.14
C THR A 78 4.54 -9.07 -9.99
N LYS A 79 5.19 -8.62 -11.07
CA LYS A 79 6.10 -9.46 -11.87
C LYS A 79 7.51 -9.49 -11.28
N GLY A 80 7.80 -8.61 -10.32
CA GLY A 80 9.09 -8.43 -9.68
C GLY A 80 9.11 -8.88 -8.22
N ARG A 81 10.07 -8.33 -7.49
CA ARG A 81 10.21 -8.50 -6.03
C ARG A 81 10.37 -7.11 -5.39
N PRO A 82 9.30 -6.31 -5.31
CA PRO A 82 9.33 -5.05 -4.59
C PRO A 82 9.69 -5.30 -3.12
N VAL A 83 10.35 -4.33 -2.50
CA VAL A 83 10.62 -4.37 -1.07
C VAL A 83 9.40 -3.83 -0.35
N VAL A 84 8.85 -4.64 0.56
CA VAL A 84 7.69 -4.28 1.37
C VAL A 84 8.12 -4.22 2.82
N ASN A 85 7.94 -3.05 3.44
CA ASN A 85 8.17 -2.86 4.85
C ASN A 85 6.82 -2.73 5.58
N ILE A 86 6.53 -3.70 6.44
CA ILE A 86 5.30 -3.75 7.24
C ILE A 86 5.71 -3.67 8.71
N PRO A 87 5.67 -2.47 9.33
CA PRO A 87 6.08 -2.32 10.72
C PRO A 87 5.14 -3.04 11.69
N THR A 88 3.86 -3.20 11.31
CA THR A 88 2.83 -3.94 12.06
C THR A 88 1.77 -4.48 11.10
N THR A 89 1.25 -5.67 11.39
CA THR A 89 0.08 -6.25 10.68
C THR A 89 -1.23 -6.01 11.43
N ARG A 90 -1.19 -5.37 12.60
CA ARG A 90 -2.37 -5.10 13.43
C ARG A 90 -2.80 -3.65 13.32
N THR A 91 -4.11 -3.43 13.27
CA THR A 91 -4.71 -2.09 13.25
C THR A 91 -4.52 -1.34 14.56
N ASP A 92 -4.39 -0.02 14.48
CA ASP A 92 -4.32 0.89 15.62
C ASP A 92 -5.71 1.28 16.16
N GLN A 93 -5.75 2.19 17.14
CA GLN A 93 -6.99 2.70 17.77
C GLN A 93 -7.95 3.38 16.78
N SER A 94 -7.46 3.82 15.63
CA SER A 94 -8.27 4.41 14.55
C SER A 94 -8.71 3.40 13.50
N GLY A 95 -8.41 2.11 13.72
CA GLY A 95 -8.69 1.03 12.77
C GLY A 95 -7.74 1.05 11.57
N GLN A 96 -6.60 1.73 11.66
CA GLN A 96 -5.67 1.88 10.54
C GLN A 96 -4.45 0.99 10.68
N VAL A 97 -3.91 0.56 9.54
CA VAL A 97 -2.63 -0.14 9.45
C VAL A 97 -1.90 0.34 8.19
N THR A 98 -0.58 0.49 8.29
CA THR A 98 0.24 1.05 7.21
C THR A 98 1.33 0.09 6.76
N ALA A 99 1.66 0.12 5.47
CA ALA A 99 2.83 -0.53 4.89
C ALA A 99 3.54 0.44 3.94
N THR A 100 4.86 0.32 3.81
CA THR A 100 5.65 1.11 2.85
C THR A 100 6.21 0.20 1.77
N ILE A 101 6.12 0.63 0.52
CA ILE A 101 6.58 -0.12 -0.65
C ILE A 101 7.65 0.69 -1.39
N THR A 102 8.75 0.03 -1.73
CA THR A 102 9.74 0.50 -2.71
C THR A 102 9.98 -0.56 -3.78
N SER A 103 10.43 -0.17 -4.97
CA SER A 103 10.70 -1.10 -6.07
C SER A 103 11.83 -0.60 -6.97
N THR A 104 12.46 -1.53 -7.68
CA THR A 104 13.40 -1.24 -8.79
C THR A 104 12.85 -1.68 -10.14
N LEU A 105 11.62 -2.20 -10.18
CA LEU A 105 10.94 -2.62 -11.40
C LEU A 105 9.83 -1.61 -11.74
N ALA A 106 9.85 -1.09 -12.96
CA ALA A 106 8.77 -0.28 -13.50
C ALA A 106 7.59 -1.18 -13.92
N GLU A 107 6.44 -0.99 -13.28
CA GLU A 107 5.19 -1.72 -13.52
C GLU A 107 4.01 -1.02 -12.84
N THR A 108 2.79 -1.46 -13.14
CA THR A 108 1.64 -1.19 -12.28
C THR A 108 1.55 -2.27 -11.22
N LEU A 109 1.78 -1.90 -9.96
CA LEU A 109 1.73 -2.79 -8.81
C LEU A 109 0.35 -2.72 -8.15
N THR A 110 -0.35 -3.86 -8.02
CA THR A 110 -1.61 -3.91 -7.26
C THR A 110 -1.36 -4.49 -5.87
N VAL A 111 -1.74 -3.72 -4.85
CA VAL A 111 -1.68 -4.11 -3.44
C VAL A 111 -3.06 -4.56 -3.00
N ASN A 112 -3.20 -5.81 -2.62
CA ASN A 112 -4.43 -6.38 -2.07
C ASN A 112 -4.32 -6.51 -0.56
N VAL A 113 -5.37 -6.12 0.15
CA VAL A 113 -5.42 -6.08 1.60
C VAL A 113 -6.74 -6.70 2.06
N GLN A 114 -6.67 -7.57 3.06
CA GLN A 114 -7.85 -8.17 3.67
C GLN A 114 -7.65 -8.40 5.17
N VAL A 115 -8.77 -8.44 5.89
CA VAL A 115 -8.86 -9.17 7.15
C VAL A 115 -9.01 -10.66 6.78
N PRO A 116 -8.27 -11.59 7.42
CA PRO A 116 -8.34 -13.01 7.06
C PRO A 116 -9.78 -13.55 7.04
N GLY A 117 -10.20 -14.07 5.89
CA GLY A 117 -11.56 -14.62 5.70
C GLY A 117 -12.60 -13.61 5.20
N THR A 118 -12.22 -12.36 4.93
CA THR A 118 -13.10 -11.33 4.32
C THR A 118 -12.76 -11.08 2.86
N ALA A 119 -13.56 -10.24 2.19
CA ALA A 119 -13.24 -9.75 0.85
C ALA A 119 -11.94 -8.91 0.84
N ASN A 120 -11.24 -8.93 -0.30
CA ASN A 120 -10.09 -8.09 -0.56
C ASN A 120 -10.52 -6.67 -0.93
N GLN A 121 -9.71 -5.70 -0.49
CA GLN A 121 -9.69 -4.35 -1.03
C GLN A 121 -8.31 -4.09 -1.64
N SER A 122 -8.25 -3.22 -2.63
CA SER A 122 -7.02 -3.04 -3.40
C SER A 122 -6.71 -1.58 -3.71
N ALA A 123 -5.42 -1.27 -3.81
CA ALA A 123 -4.91 -0.02 -4.35
C ALA A 123 -3.83 -0.32 -5.39
N ALA A 124 -3.73 0.53 -6.40
CA ALA A 124 -2.68 0.44 -7.42
C ALA A 124 -1.60 1.49 -7.16
N ILE A 125 -0.35 1.14 -7.45
CA ILE A 125 0.78 2.05 -7.52
C ILE A 125 1.36 1.99 -8.95
N THR A 126 1.58 3.14 -9.57
CA THR A 126 2.32 3.25 -10.82
C THR A 126 3.81 3.44 -10.52
N LEU A 127 4.62 2.45 -10.86
CA LEU A 127 6.07 2.49 -10.72
C LEU A 127 6.69 2.87 -12.07
N LEU A 128 7.28 4.06 -12.16
CA LEU A 128 7.90 4.58 -13.38
C LEU A 128 9.37 4.18 -13.46
N ALA A 129 9.89 3.99 -14.67
CA ALA A 129 11.33 3.82 -14.86
C ALA A 129 12.08 5.05 -14.35
N SER A 130 13.28 4.83 -13.82
CA SER A 130 14.17 5.91 -13.41
C SER A 130 14.84 6.57 -14.63
N THR A 131 15.75 7.50 -14.39
CA THR A 131 16.47 8.17 -15.50
C THR A 131 17.23 7.13 -16.34
N ALA A 132 17.20 7.30 -17.66
CA ALA A 132 17.91 6.44 -18.59
C ALA A 132 19.41 6.36 -18.26
N ASP A 133 19.95 5.16 -18.37
CA ASP A 133 21.36 4.84 -18.15
C ASP A 133 21.98 4.47 -19.49
N GLU A 134 23.04 5.20 -19.87
CA GLU A 134 23.73 5.00 -21.15
C GLU A 134 24.35 3.60 -21.27
N SER A 135 24.79 3.00 -20.17
CA SER A 135 25.41 1.68 -20.15
C SER A 135 24.39 0.54 -20.31
N LYS A 136 23.09 0.85 -20.15
CA LYS A 136 21.97 -0.09 -20.34
C LYS A 136 21.21 0.15 -21.63
N SER A 137 21.19 1.39 -22.10
CA SER A 137 20.55 1.78 -23.34
C SER A 137 21.29 1.23 -24.57
N LEU A 138 20.57 0.96 -25.65
CA LEU A 138 21.11 0.34 -26.85
C LEU A 138 20.66 1.07 -28.12
N LEU A 139 21.62 1.52 -28.93
CA LEU A 139 21.39 1.97 -30.30
C LEU A 139 21.76 0.85 -31.27
N LYS A 140 20.82 0.44 -32.11
CA LYS A 140 21.04 -0.59 -33.13
C LYS A 140 20.62 -0.09 -34.51
N SER A 141 21.43 -0.38 -35.51
CA SER A 141 21.04 -0.30 -36.92
C SER A 141 20.53 -1.67 -37.39
N ASP A 142 19.52 -1.67 -38.26
CA ASP A 142 19.07 -2.89 -38.94
C ASP A 142 20.10 -3.40 -39.97
N VAL A 143 20.96 -2.52 -40.48
CA VAL A 143 22.04 -2.84 -41.43
C VAL A 143 23.40 -2.35 -40.94
N GLY A 144 24.47 -3.10 -41.24
CA GLY A 144 25.85 -2.71 -40.90
C GLY A 144 26.54 -1.82 -41.95
N THR A 145 26.04 -1.82 -43.19
CA THR A 145 26.56 -1.03 -44.31
C THR A 145 25.42 -0.65 -45.24
N LEU A 146 25.62 0.40 -46.05
CA LEU A 146 24.69 0.85 -47.08
C LEU A 146 25.42 1.00 -48.42
N MET A 147 24.73 0.70 -49.52
CA MET A 147 25.21 1.02 -50.85
C MET A 147 24.93 2.51 -51.15
N ALA A 148 25.90 3.20 -51.74
CA ALA A 148 25.77 4.61 -52.13
C ALA A 148 25.03 4.75 -53.48
N ASP A 149 23.84 4.18 -53.57
CA ASP A 149 23.03 4.10 -54.79
C ASP A 149 21.68 4.83 -54.70
N TYR A 150 21.46 5.58 -53.61
CA TYR A 150 20.22 6.31 -53.31
C TYR A 150 18.97 5.42 -53.17
N GLN A 151 19.09 4.09 -53.15
CA GLN A 151 17.98 3.15 -53.00
C GLN A 151 17.99 2.44 -51.65
N HIS A 152 19.14 2.40 -50.98
CA HIS A 152 19.27 1.77 -49.66
C HIS A 152 19.19 2.79 -48.52
N SER A 153 18.50 2.40 -47.44
CA SER A 153 18.38 3.18 -46.20
C SER A 153 18.58 2.29 -44.99
N ALA A 154 19.03 2.86 -43.87
CA ALA A 154 19.13 2.18 -42.58
C ALA A 154 18.05 2.68 -41.62
N LYS A 155 17.46 1.77 -40.85
CA LYS A 155 16.63 2.09 -39.69
C LYS A 155 17.45 1.97 -38.42
N LEU A 156 17.60 3.10 -37.72
CA LEU A 156 18.18 3.14 -36.38
C LEU A 156 17.08 3.00 -35.34
N THR A 157 17.28 2.14 -34.35
CA THR A 157 16.39 1.97 -33.19
C THR A 157 17.19 2.21 -31.92
N LEU A 158 16.78 3.21 -31.14
CA LEU A 158 17.28 3.47 -29.81
C LEU A 158 16.31 2.89 -28.78
N THR A 159 16.78 1.98 -27.95
CA THR A 159 16.08 1.49 -26.76
C THR A 159 16.73 2.14 -25.55
N LEU A 160 16.00 3.02 -24.87
CA LEU A 160 16.43 3.55 -23.59
C LEU A 160 16.11 2.53 -22.49
N GLN A 161 17.02 2.39 -21.53
CA GLN A 161 16.79 1.64 -20.32
C GLN A 161 17.40 2.39 -19.15
N ASP A 162 16.79 2.30 -17.98
CA ASP A 162 17.38 2.80 -16.75
C ASP A 162 18.44 1.84 -16.19
N LYS A 163 19.10 2.21 -15.08
CA LYS A 163 20.17 1.40 -14.46
C LYS A 163 19.72 0.01 -14.01
N TYR A 164 18.41 -0.20 -13.82
CA TYR A 164 17.79 -1.48 -13.45
C TYR A 164 17.27 -2.27 -14.65
N GLY A 165 17.35 -1.70 -15.86
CA GLY A 165 16.90 -2.33 -17.10
C GLY A 165 15.42 -2.07 -17.42
N ASN A 166 14.78 -1.13 -16.72
CA ASN A 166 13.42 -0.71 -17.04
C ASN A 166 13.42 0.09 -18.35
N PRO A 167 12.51 -0.21 -19.31
CA PRO A 167 12.40 0.54 -20.57
C PRO A 167 11.76 1.92 -20.41
#